data_AF-A0A924KLV1-F1
#
_entry.id   AF-A0A924KLV1-F1
#
_cell.length_a   1.000
_cell.length_b   1.000
_cell.length_c   1.000
_cell.angle_alpha   90.00
_cell.angle_beta   90.00
_cell.angle_gamma   90.00
#
_symmetry.space_group_name_H-M   'P 1'
#
loop_
_entity.id
_entity.type
_entity.pdbx_description
1 polymer ?
#
loop_
_entity_poly.entity_id
_entity_poly.type
_entity_poly.pdbx_seq_one_letter_code
_entity_poly.pdbx_strand_id
1 'polypeptide(L)'
;MIYPDGGLGVFRFGVLDSHFSKRTREARLIRAALDSAMDYGFGVDENTALLVSQTDAAGTTHFSVAGAGGVFIVDTRAATKGGWHNTQALVVQGALAHYLLPGDTAQIDASGQLTVTLSANRPVLGVSATFLQIKQTRVLDYGSSHFLRLATRMGHEGATSGFGTTEDSQDPRTQQQSPRYSMLLQRTHATLFRGIPASGATPALLAYTQLRVSFAPCEGPCQGTDNL
;
A
#
# COMPACT_ATOMS: atom_id res chain seq x y z
N MET A 1 18.56 -3.11 13.43
CA MET A 1 18.60 -1.69 13.81
C MET A 1 19.36 -0.95 12.72
N ILE A 2 18.76 0.06 12.10
CA ILE A 2 19.44 1.12 11.31
C ILE A 2 18.86 2.42 11.90
N TYR A 3 19.56 3.52 12.20
CA TYR A 3 20.93 4.05 12.02
C TYR A 3 22.02 3.14 11.44
N PRO A 4 22.40 3.42 10.18
CA PRO A 4 23.59 4.26 9.98
C PRO A 4 23.46 5.57 9.15
N ASP A 5 22.32 5.91 8.52
CA ASP A 5 22.26 7.05 7.55
C ASP A 5 21.30 8.23 7.89
N GLY A 6 20.65 8.27 9.07
CA GLY A 6 19.90 9.48 9.55
C GLY A 6 18.54 9.25 10.26
N GLY A 7 18.01 10.30 10.93
CA GLY A 7 16.74 10.38 11.72
C GLY A 7 16.93 10.39 13.27
N LEU A 8 15.87 10.11 14.07
CA LEU A 8 15.94 10.07 15.57
C LEU A 8 15.81 8.68 16.22
N GLY A 9 15.47 7.62 15.48
CA GLY A 9 15.35 6.26 16.04
C GLY A 9 14.18 6.00 16.99
N VAL A 10 13.27 6.96 17.13
CA VAL A 10 12.08 6.84 18.01
C VAL A 10 11.06 5.82 17.51
N PHE A 11 11.05 5.55 16.21
CA PHE A 11 10.20 4.53 15.57
C PHE A 11 11.10 3.51 14.87
N ARG A 12 11.12 2.28 15.38
CA ARG A 12 12.06 1.22 14.98
C ARG A 12 11.44 0.12 14.13
N PHE A 13 10.15 0.23 13.81
CA PHE A 13 9.38 -0.84 13.20
C PHE A 13 9.44 -0.81 11.66
N GLY A 14 9.93 0.28 11.06
CA GLY A 14 10.03 0.42 9.62
C GLY A 14 10.25 1.85 9.17
N VAL A 15 10.22 2.06 7.85
CA VAL A 15 10.28 3.41 7.25
C VAL A 15 8.96 4.13 7.47
N LEU A 16 8.99 5.44 7.78
CA LEU A 16 7.78 6.25 7.97
C LEU A 16 7.67 7.33 6.86
N ASP A 17 6.48 7.49 6.28
CA ASP A 17 6.13 8.57 5.35
C ASP A 17 4.79 9.22 5.77
N SER A 18 4.60 10.50 5.45
CA SER A 18 3.42 11.29 5.86
C SER A 18 2.78 11.99 4.67
N HIS A 19 1.54 12.48 4.87
CA HIS A 19 0.71 13.05 3.80
C HIS A 19 0.55 12.03 2.65
N PHE A 20 0.28 10.79 3.03
CA PHE A 20 0.68 9.63 2.24
C PHE A 20 -0.19 9.39 1.00
N SER A 21 -1.41 8.89 1.17
CA SER A 21 -2.25 8.43 0.05
C SER A 21 -2.63 9.58 -0.89
N LYS A 22 -2.86 10.78 -0.33
CA LYS A 22 -3.16 11.98 -1.11
C LYS A 22 -2.04 12.36 -2.08
N ARG A 23 -0.79 12.03 -1.74
CA ARG A 23 0.39 12.30 -2.57
C ARG A 23 0.87 11.06 -3.33
N THR A 24 0.16 9.95 -3.20
CA THR A 24 0.35 8.72 -3.96
C THR A 24 1.77 8.18 -3.85
N ARG A 25 2.19 8.02 -2.58
CA ARG A 25 3.56 7.68 -2.18
C ARG A 25 3.77 6.18 -1.93
N GLU A 26 2.84 5.34 -2.36
CA GLU A 26 2.87 3.89 -2.12
C GLU A 26 4.12 3.23 -2.72
N ALA A 27 4.36 3.44 -4.02
CA ALA A 27 5.55 2.90 -4.69
C ALA A 27 6.86 3.45 -4.08
N ARG A 28 6.86 4.73 -3.67
CA ARG A 28 8.01 5.36 -3.02
C ARG A 28 8.31 4.70 -1.66
N LEU A 29 7.30 4.48 -0.83
CA LEU A 29 7.50 3.87 0.49
C LEU A 29 7.96 2.42 0.37
N ILE A 30 7.37 1.65 -0.55
CA ILE A 30 7.80 0.27 -0.83
C ILE A 30 9.27 0.26 -1.24
N ARG A 31 9.67 1.14 -2.16
CA ARG A 31 11.08 1.28 -2.55
C ARG A 31 11.96 1.67 -1.37
N ALA A 32 11.57 2.67 -0.58
CA ALA A 32 12.35 3.12 0.56
C ALA A 32 12.56 2.02 1.60
N ALA A 33 11.52 1.23 1.91
CA ALA A 33 11.63 0.07 2.80
C ALA A 33 12.63 -0.97 2.26
N LEU A 34 12.51 -1.33 0.98
CA LEU A 34 13.41 -2.27 0.31
C LEU A 34 14.86 -1.78 0.22
N ASP A 35 15.09 -0.48 0.03
CA ASP A 35 16.44 0.10 -0.01
C ASP A 35 17.07 0.25 1.35
N SER A 36 16.26 0.46 2.37
CA SER A 36 16.72 0.54 3.76
C SER A 36 16.81 -0.83 4.42
N ALA A 37 16.55 -1.92 3.69
CA ALA A 37 16.46 -3.28 4.22
C ALA A 37 15.55 -3.36 5.47
N MET A 38 14.47 -2.59 5.46
CA MET A 38 13.45 -2.60 6.51
C MET A 38 12.34 -3.54 6.11
N ASP A 39 11.94 -4.42 7.04
CA ASP A 39 10.85 -5.37 6.80
C ASP A 39 9.54 -4.66 6.46
N TYR A 40 9.30 -3.50 7.07
CA TYR A 40 8.05 -2.76 6.94
C TYR A 40 8.22 -1.29 6.54
N GLY A 41 7.18 -0.75 5.91
CA GLY A 41 6.98 0.68 5.69
C GLY A 41 5.60 1.13 6.15
N PHE A 42 5.50 2.32 6.72
CA PHE A 42 4.29 2.91 7.29
C PHE A 42 4.01 4.28 6.65
N GLY A 43 2.89 4.38 5.95
CA GLY A 43 2.42 5.62 5.33
C GLY A 43 1.23 6.17 6.10
N VAL A 44 1.38 7.35 6.71
CA VAL A 44 0.31 7.99 7.50
C VAL A 44 -0.34 9.10 6.68
N ASP A 45 -1.66 9.02 6.52
CA ASP A 45 -2.43 10.04 5.80
C ASP A 45 -2.50 11.38 6.54
N GLU A 46 -2.95 12.41 5.82
CA GLU A 46 -3.24 13.72 6.41
C GLU A 46 -4.30 13.57 7.53
N ASN A 47 -4.19 14.39 8.57
CA ASN A 47 -5.10 14.39 9.73
C ASN A 47 -5.28 13.00 10.37
N THR A 48 -4.24 12.18 10.34
CA THR A 48 -4.23 10.80 10.83
C THR A 48 -3.01 10.55 11.71
N ALA A 49 -3.14 9.67 12.69
CA ALA A 49 -2.08 9.24 13.59
C ALA A 49 -2.04 7.70 13.67
N LEU A 50 -0.82 7.17 13.62
CA LEU A 50 -0.52 5.81 14.05
C LEU A 50 -0.14 5.87 15.53
N LEU A 51 -0.99 5.34 16.39
CA LEU A 51 -0.71 5.21 17.82
C LEU A 51 0.11 3.94 18.02
N VAL A 52 1.22 4.05 18.76
CA VAL A 52 2.14 2.95 19.04
C VAL A 52 2.21 2.76 20.55
N SER A 53 1.84 1.58 21.03
CA SER A 53 1.93 1.27 22.47
C SER A 53 3.38 1.05 22.89
N GLN A 54 3.62 1.09 24.20
CA GLN A 54 4.80 0.43 24.73
C GLN A 54 4.71 -1.08 24.44
N THR A 55 5.87 -1.69 24.25
CA THR A 55 5.98 -3.14 24.08
C THR A 55 5.51 -3.81 25.37
N ASP A 56 4.60 -4.77 25.26
CA ASP A 56 4.06 -5.49 26.41
C ASP A 56 5.06 -6.54 26.96
N ALA A 57 4.67 -7.22 28.04
CA ALA A 57 5.49 -8.23 28.69
C ALA A 57 5.81 -9.45 27.80
N ALA A 58 5.02 -9.69 26.75
CA ALA A 58 5.26 -10.74 25.76
C ALA A 58 6.18 -10.28 24.62
N GLY A 59 6.69 -9.05 24.67
CA GLY A 59 7.51 -8.48 23.61
C GLY A 59 6.71 -8.00 22.40
N THR A 60 5.38 -7.88 22.51
CA THR A 60 4.51 -7.46 21.41
C THR A 60 4.26 -5.95 21.46
N THR A 61 4.37 -5.29 20.32
CA THR A 61 4.00 -3.87 20.18
C THR A 61 2.69 -3.76 19.43
N HIS A 62 1.76 -2.98 19.98
CA HIS A 62 0.43 -2.79 19.44
C HIS A 62 0.31 -1.43 18.74
N PHE A 63 -0.45 -1.43 17.65
CA PHE A 63 -0.70 -0.28 16.80
C PHE A 63 -2.20 -0.07 16.64
N SER A 64 -2.63 1.18 16.63
CA SER A 64 -4.00 1.56 16.28
C SER A 64 -4.03 2.86 15.50
N VAL A 65 -5.12 3.08 14.76
CA VAL A 65 -5.29 4.26 13.92
C VAL A 65 -6.29 5.23 14.54
N ALA A 66 -5.95 6.51 14.54
CA ALA A 66 -6.83 7.61 14.93
C ALA A 66 -6.81 8.72 13.86
N GLY A 67 -7.90 9.47 13.72
CA GLY A 67 -8.02 10.58 12.78
C GLY A 67 -8.93 10.30 11.59
N ALA A 68 -8.77 11.08 10.52
CA ALA A 68 -9.73 11.12 9.41
C ALA A 68 -9.38 10.21 8.22
N GLY A 69 -8.11 9.88 8.04
CA GLY A 69 -7.61 9.01 6.96
C GLY A 69 -7.20 7.63 7.47
N GLY A 70 -6.26 6.99 6.76
CA GLY A 70 -5.73 5.69 7.14
C GLY A 70 -4.22 5.64 7.32
N VAL A 71 -3.77 4.45 7.72
CA VAL A 71 -2.36 4.08 7.77
C VAL A 71 -2.15 2.93 6.79
N PHE A 72 -1.35 3.19 5.76
CA PHE A 72 -0.83 2.17 4.88
C PHE A 72 0.35 1.48 5.54
N ILE A 73 0.37 0.15 5.53
CA ILE A 73 1.50 -0.65 5.99
C ILE A 73 1.89 -1.56 4.84
N VAL A 74 3.18 -1.61 4.51
CA VAL A 74 3.72 -2.60 3.57
C VAL A 74 4.66 -3.53 4.30
N ASP A 75 4.48 -4.83 4.10
CA ASP A 75 5.41 -5.90 4.44
C ASP A 75 6.20 -6.29 3.20
N THR A 76 7.52 -6.15 3.30
CA THR A 76 8.48 -6.39 2.22
C THR A 76 9.31 -7.65 2.42
N ARG A 77 9.09 -8.42 3.50
CA ARG A 77 9.90 -9.61 3.84
C ARG A 77 9.89 -10.67 2.75
N ALA A 78 8.78 -10.80 2.04
CA ALA A 78 8.63 -11.71 0.90
C ALA A 78 8.74 -11.00 -0.46
N ALA A 79 9.01 -9.69 -0.47
CA ALA A 79 9.12 -8.92 -1.69
C ALA A 79 10.51 -9.03 -2.29
N THR A 80 10.60 -9.01 -3.62
CA THR A 80 11.87 -8.94 -4.33
C THR A 80 12.01 -7.60 -5.02
N LYS A 81 13.26 -7.12 -5.15
CA LYS A 81 13.62 -5.96 -5.95
C LYS A 81 14.65 -6.35 -7.01
N GLY A 82 14.51 -5.82 -8.22
CA GLY A 82 15.42 -6.08 -9.33
C GLY A 82 15.56 -4.87 -10.25
N GLY A 83 16.64 -4.84 -11.04
CA GLY A 83 16.79 -3.85 -12.10
C GLY A 83 15.93 -4.20 -13.31
N TRP A 84 15.50 -3.18 -14.05
CA TRP A 84 14.84 -3.33 -15.34
C TRP A 84 15.86 -3.20 -16.48
N HIS A 85 16.11 -4.28 -17.21
CA HIS A 85 17.15 -4.33 -18.26
C HIS A 85 18.49 -3.78 -17.73
N ASN A 86 19.21 -2.99 -18.54
CA ASN A 86 20.43 -2.28 -18.17
C ASN A 86 20.14 -0.84 -17.69
N THR A 87 18.98 -0.58 -17.09
CA THR A 87 18.57 0.75 -16.64
C THR A 87 18.56 0.87 -15.11
N GLN A 88 18.40 2.09 -14.59
CA GLN A 88 18.17 2.34 -13.16
C GLN A 88 16.72 2.15 -12.72
N ALA A 89 15.82 1.79 -13.65
CA ALA A 89 14.41 1.57 -13.33
C ALA A 89 14.24 0.28 -12.52
N LEU A 90 13.25 0.28 -11.63
CA LEU A 90 13.10 -0.74 -10.61
C LEU A 90 11.90 -1.65 -10.86
N VAL A 91 12.11 -2.95 -10.72
CA VAL A 91 11.05 -3.95 -10.59
C VAL A 91 10.90 -4.32 -9.11
N VAL A 92 9.66 -4.33 -8.63
CA VAL A 92 9.29 -4.86 -7.31
C VAL A 92 8.16 -5.85 -7.46
N GLN A 93 8.32 -7.02 -6.86
CA GLN A 93 7.31 -8.07 -6.87
C GLN A 93 6.99 -8.54 -5.46
N GLY A 94 5.70 -8.74 -5.19
CA GLY A 94 5.25 -9.53 -4.04
C GLY A 94 5.22 -8.81 -2.70
N ALA A 95 5.28 -7.47 -2.66
CA ALA A 95 5.05 -6.72 -1.43
C ALA A 95 3.61 -6.91 -0.96
N LEU A 96 3.39 -7.03 0.35
CA LEU A 96 2.05 -7.20 0.91
C LEU A 96 1.61 -5.89 1.55
N ALA A 97 0.51 -5.34 1.06
CA ALA A 97 -0.05 -4.09 1.51
C ALA A 97 -1.25 -4.30 2.44
N HIS A 98 -1.32 -3.41 3.41
CA HIS A 98 -2.41 -3.25 4.36
C HIS A 98 -2.79 -1.78 4.41
N TYR A 99 -4.06 -1.50 4.62
CA TYR A 99 -4.53 -0.13 4.84
C TYR A 99 -5.57 -0.15 5.94
N LEU A 100 -5.21 0.49 7.05
CA LEU A 100 -5.96 0.50 8.29
C LEU A 100 -6.67 1.83 8.46
N LEU A 101 -7.93 1.79 8.85
CA LEU A 101 -8.77 2.92 9.24
C LEU A 101 -8.97 2.94 10.76
N PRO A 102 -9.52 4.02 11.33
CA PRO A 102 -9.93 4.04 12.73
C PRO A 102 -10.75 2.80 13.13
N GLY A 103 -10.36 2.21 14.25
CA GLY A 103 -10.90 0.94 14.77
C GLY A 103 -10.19 -0.33 14.24
N ASP A 104 -9.31 -0.24 13.24
CA ASP A 104 -8.39 -1.33 12.89
C ASP A 104 -7.17 -1.31 13.82
N THR A 105 -6.56 -2.48 14.00
CA THR A 105 -5.33 -2.64 14.78
C THR A 105 -4.28 -3.44 14.03
N ALA A 106 -3.03 -3.26 14.43
CA ALA A 106 -1.95 -4.15 14.05
C ALA A 106 -1.09 -4.45 15.28
N GLN A 107 -0.33 -5.53 15.22
CA GLN A 107 0.68 -5.86 16.21
C GLN A 107 1.91 -6.44 15.54
N ILE A 108 3.08 -6.15 16.09
CA ILE A 108 4.33 -6.82 15.75
C ILE A 108 4.78 -7.56 17.00
N ASP A 109 4.85 -8.89 16.92
CA ASP A 109 5.26 -9.73 18.03
C ASP A 109 6.79 -9.72 18.23
N ALA A 110 7.26 -10.45 19.26
CA ALA A 110 8.68 -10.55 19.57
C ALA A 110 9.54 -11.16 18.45
N SER A 111 8.94 -11.90 17.51
CA SER A 111 9.62 -12.45 16.33
C SER A 111 9.69 -11.46 15.16
N GLY A 112 9.05 -10.30 15.30
CA GLY A 112 8.94 -9.30 14.23
C GLY A 112 7.79 -9.57 13.28
N GLN A 113 6.87 -10.50 13.59
CA GLN A 113 5.75 -10.83 12.70
C GLN A 113 4.60 -9.82 12.85
N LEU A 114 4.23 -9.18 11.74
CA LEU A 114 3.06 -8.32 11.66
C LEU A 114 1.77 -9.15 11.60
N THR A 115 0.81 -8.80 12.45
CA THR A 115 -0.59 -9.26 12.35
C THR A 115 -1.50 -8.04 12.28
N VAL A 116 -2.44 -8.04 11.32
CA VAL A 116 -3.41 -6.95 11.12
C VAL A 116 -4.81 -7.48 11.37
N THR A 117 -5.57 -6.75 12.18
CA THR A 117 -6.97 -7.06 12.49
C THR A 117 -7.85 -5.91 12.01
N LEU A 118 -8.71 -6.22 11.05
CA LEU A 118 -9.67 -5.25 10.52
C LEU A 118 -10.97 -5.27 11.34
N SER A 119 -11.47 -4.10 11.72
CA SER A 119 -12.67 -3.89 12.53
C SER A 119 -13.91 -4.55 11.92
N ALA A 120 -14.64 -5.31 12.74
CA ALA A 120 -15.89 -5.94 12.36
C ALA A 120 -17.04 -4.96 12.10
N ASN A 121 -16.90 -3.69 12.51
CA ASN A 121 -17.88 -2.63 12.23
C ASN A 121 -17.99 -2.32 10.74
N ARG A 122 -16.98 -2.71 9.94
CA ARG A 122 -17.04 -2.68 8.48
C ARG A 122 -17.33 -4.09 7.97
N PRO A 123 -18.38 -4.28 7.14
CA PRO A 123 -18.69 -5.60 6.59
C PRO A 123 -17.57 -6.08 5.66
N VAL A 124 -17.44 -7.40 5.55
CA VAL A 124 -16.54 -8.03 4.57
C VAL A 124 -17.08 -7.77 3.17
N LEU A 125 -16.21 -7.34 2.26
CA LEU A 125 -16.56 -7.16 0.86
C LEU A 125 -16.28 -8.45 0.08
N GLY A 126 -17.29 -8.92 -0.65
CA GLY A 126 -17.24 -10.15 -1.43
C GLY A 126 -16.22 -10.10 -2.58
N VAL A 127 -16.00 -11.25 -3.18
CA VAL A 127 -15.22 -11.39 -4.42
C VAL A 127 -16.20 -11.75 -5.54
N SER A 128 -16.05 -11.10 -6.70
CA SER A 128 -16.82 -11.40 -7.90
C SER A 128 -16.67 -12.88 -8.27
N ALA A 129 -17.78 -13.52 -8.66
CA ALA A 129 -17.77 -14.90 -9.14
C ALA A 129 -17.04 -15.06 -10.47
N THR A 130 -16.90 -13.98 -11.24
CA THR A 130 -16.15 -13.92 -12.50
C THR A 130 -14.89 -13.10 -12.34
N PHE A 131 -13.89 -13.37 -13.18
CA PHE A 131 -12.68 -12.57 -13.23
C PHE A 131 -13.04 -11.10 -13.53
N LEU A 132 -12.57 -10.20 -12.68
CA LEU A 132 -12.74 -8.77 -12.82
C LEU A 132 -11.42 -8.09 -12.47
N GLN A 133 -10.92 -7.28 -13.40
CA GLN A 133 -9.74 -6.43 -13.21
C GLN A 133 -10.14 -4.97 -13.31
N ILE A 134 -9.84 -4.20 -12.26
CA ILE A 134 -10.08 -2.76 -12.23
C ILE A 134 -8.86 -2.04 -12.81
N LYS A 135 -9.04 -1.11 -13.73
CA LYS A 135 -7.91 -0.36 -14.35
C LYS A 135 -7.83 1.08 -13.88
N GLN A 136 -6.63 1.62 -13.71
CA GLN A 136 -6.41 3.01 -13.33
C GLN A 136 -5.17 3.58 -14.02
N THR A 137 -5.34 4.52 -14.95
CA THR A 137 -4.21 5.32 -15.45
C THR A 137 -3.86 6.41 -14.46
N ARG A 138 -2.71 7.08 -14.64
CA ARG A 138 -2.24 8.13 -13.71
C ARG A 138 -2.17 7.63 -12.26
N VAL A 139 -1.82 6.36 -12.07
CA VAL A 139 -1.97 5.69 -10.77
C VAL A 139 -1.09 6.30 -9.68
N LEU A 140 0.00 6.98 -10.06
CA LEU A 140 0.95 7.65 -9.17
C LEU A 140 0.92 9.20 -9.28
N ASP A 141 -0.10 9.80 -9.90
CA ASP A 141 -0.21 11.26 -10.01
C ASP A 141 -0.36 11.88 -8.61
N TYR A 142 0.49 12.85 -8.25
CA TYR A 142 0.42 13.46 -6.93
C TYR A 142 -0.86 14.29 -6.78
N GLY A 143 -1.52 14.15 -5.62
CA GLY A 143 -2.77 14.84 -5.31
C GLY A 143 -4.01 14.04 -5.70
N SER A 144 -3.84 12.94 -6.43
CA SER A 144 -4.94 12.21 -7.07
C SER A 144 -5.57 11.14 -6.17
N SER A 145 -4.78 10.57 -5.26
CA SER A 145 -5.14 9.36 -4.49
C SER A 145 -5.52 8.16 -5.38
N HIS A 146 -4.99 8.10 -6.61
CA HIS A 146 -5.42 7.11 -7.60
C HIS A 146 -5.10 5.66 -7.19
N PHE A 147 -3.97 5.41 -6.52
CA PHE A 147 -3.70 4.11 -5.92
C PHE A 147 -4.81 3.69 -4.93
N LEU A 148 -5.13 4.56 -3.97
CA LEU A 148 -6.18 4.27 -2.98
C LEU A 148 -7.54 4.10 -3.65
N ARG A 149 -7.85 4.89 -4.68
CA ARG A 149 -9.08 4.73 -5.48
C ARG A 149 -9.13 3.40 -6.22
N LEU A 150 -8.01 2.96 -6.81
CA LEU A 150 -7.90 1.66 -7.46
C LEU A 150 -8.19 0.52 -6.46
N ALA A 151 -7.54 0.53 -5.30
CA ALA A 151 -7.79 -0.44 -4.24
C ALA A 151 -9.24 -0.37 -3.73
N THR A 152 -9.79 0.84 -3.55
CA THR A 152 -11.19 1.09 -3.14
C THR A 152 -12.18 0.45 -4.10
N ARG A 153 -12.03 0.70 -5.40
CA ARG A 153 -12.88 0.08 -6.42
C ARG A 153 -12.70 -1.43 -6.47
N MET A 154 -11.46 -1.92 -6.39
CA MET A 154 -11.18 -3.36 -6.33
C MET A 154 -11.86 -4.05 -5.14
N GLY A 155 -11.93 -3.38 -3.99
CA GLY A 155 -12.65 -3.84 -2.81
C GLY A 155 -14.17 -3.90 -3.03
N HIS A 156 -14.76 -2.75 -3.38
CA HIS A 156 -16.23 -2.59 -3.48
C HIS A 156 -16.86 -3.30 -4.67
N GLU A 157 -16.14 -3.45 -5.79
CA GLU A 157 -16.61 -4.18 -6.97
C GLU A 157 -16.27 -5.68 -6.89
N GLY A 158 -15.58 -6.11 -5.83
CA GLY A 158 -15.19 -7.51 -5.63
C GLY A 158 -14.15 -8.00 -6.64
N ALA A 159 -13.38 -7.12 -7.27
CA ALA A 159 -12.41 -7.49 -8.28
C ALA A 159 -11.26 -8.33 -7.70
N THR A 160 -10.79 -9.30 -8.49
CA THR A 160 -9.68 -10.18 -8.12
C THR A 160 -8.33 -9.51 -8.31
N SER A 161 -8.26 -8.53 -9.21
CA SER A 161 -7.05 -7.73 -9.45
C SER A 161 -7.36 -6.27 -9.77
N GLY A 162 -6.35 -5.42 -9.56
CA GLY A 162 -6.32 -4.03 -9.98
C GLY A 162 -5.05 -3.76 -10.78
N PHE A 163 -5.17 -3.11 -11.93
CA PHE A 163 -4.05 -2.73 -12.78
C PHE A 163 -3.94 -1.21 -12.88
N GLY A 164 -2.89 -0.68 -12.28
CA GLY A 164 -2.51 0.72 -12.35
C GLY A 164 -1.46 0.97 -13.42
N THR A 165 -1.49 2.11 -14.09
CA THR A 165 -0.40 2.57 -14.96
C THR A 165 -0.12 4.03 -14.72
N THR A 166 1.11 4.46 -15.00
CA THR A 166 1.46 5.88 -15.04
C THR A 166 1.15 6.53 -16.38
N GLU A 167 0.52 5.81 -17.32
CA GLU A 167 0.09 6.39 -18.59
C GLU A 167 -0.76 7.63 -18.38
N ASP A 168 -0.61 8.57 -19.31
CA ASP A 168 -1.27 9.87 -19.32
C ASP A 168 -0.97 10.79 -18.12
N SER A 169 -0.06 10.41 -17.20
CA SER A 169 0.48 11.31 -16.18
C SER A 169 1.02 12.58 -16.81
N GLN A 170 0.46 13.71 -16.38
CA GLN A 170 0.90 15.06 -16.72
C GLN A 170 1.56 15.74 -15.51
N ASP A 171 1.96 14.97 -14.50
CA ASP A 171 2.53 15.52 -13.27
C ASP A 171 3.98 15.98 -13.49
N PRO A 172 4.25 17.30 -13.51
CA PRO A 172 5.57 17.82 -13.82
C PRO A 172 6.59 17.54 -12.70
N ARG A 173 6.16 17.08 -11.53
CA ARG A 173 7.04 16.76 -10.39
C ARG A 173 7.67 15.38 -10.51
N THR A 174 7.24 14.57 -11.48
CA THR A 174 7.59 13.16 -11.55
C THR A 174 8.02 12.78 -12.97
N GLN A 175 8.94 11.82 -13.09
CA GLN A 175 9.41 11.30 -14.38
C GLN A 175 8.69 9.99 -14.76
N GLN A 176 7.38 9.94 -14.49
CA GLN A 176 6.59 8.72 -14.59
C GLN A 176 6.28 8.25 -16.03
N GLN A 177 6.66 9.03 -17.04
CA GLN A 177 6.48 8.67 -18.46
C GLN A 177 7.74 8.10 -19.12
N SER A 178 8.90 8.11 -18.44
CA SER A 178 10.17 7.70 -19.02
C SER A 178 11.05 6.99 -17.98
N PRO A 179 10.87 5.67 -17.75
CA PRO A 179 9.85 4.83 -18.38
C PRO A 179 8.46 4.99 -17.74
N ARG A 180 7.43 4.49 -18.44
CA ARG A 180 6.13 4.23 -17.84
C ARG A 180 6.22 3.07 -16.86
N TYR A 181 5.40 3.11 -15.82
CA TYR A 181 5.29 2.04 -14.83
C TYR A 181 3.88 1.46 -14.81
N SER A 182 3.81 0.15 -14.69
CA SER A 182 2.61 -0.59 -14.32
C SER A 182 2.66 -0.95 -12.84
N MET A 183 1.49 -1.16 -12.27
CA MET A 183 1.29 -1.67 -10.94
C MET A 183 0.17 -2.69 -10.95
N LEU A 184 0.40 -3.83 -10.30
CA LEU A 184 -0.57 -4.89 -10.18
C LEU A 184 -0.90 -5.12 -8.70
N LEU A 185 -2.18 -4.96 -8.38
CA LEU A 185 -2.78 -5.33 -7.11
C LEU A 185 -3.47 -6.69 -7.27
N GLN A 186 -3.17 -7.67 -6.43
CA GLN A 186 -3.77 -9.01 -6.51
C GLN A 186 -4.25 -9.47 -5.15
N ARG A 187 -5.46 -10.03 -5.12
CA ARG A 187 -5.91 -10.78 -3.95
C ARG A 187 -5.07 -12.05 -3.82
N THR A 188 -4.50 -12.24 -2.64
CA THR A 188 -4.00 -13.52 -2.16
C THR A 188 -5.15 -14.30 -1.51
N HIS A 189 -4.90 -15.57 -1.15
CA HIS A 189 -5.84 -16.35 -0.34
C HIS A 189 -6.11 -15.74 1.04
N ALA A 190 -5.22 -14.88 1.54
CA ALA A 190 -5.34 -14.20 2.82
C ALA A 190 -5.87 -12.76 2.69
N THR A 191 -6.09 -12.25 1.46
CA THR A 191 -6.57 -10.88 1.27
C THR A 191 -7.99 -10.73 1.79
N LEU A 192 -8.17 -9.78 2.70
CA LEU A 192 -9.47 -9.40 3.23
C LEU A 192 -9.69 -7.91 2.96
N PHE A 193 -10.84 -7.59 2.37
CA PHE A 193 -11.34 -6.22 2.25
C PHE A 193 -12.56 -6.06 3.16
N ARG A 194 -12.59 -4.96 3.91
CA ARG A 194 -13.77 -4.51 4.65
C ARG A 194 -14.06 -3.06 4.31
N GLY A 195 -15.32 -2.71 4.08
CA GLY A 195 -15.64 -1.35 3.66
C GLY A 195 -17.11 -1.00 3.76
N ILE A 196 -17.39 0.29 3.68
CA ILE A 196 -18.73 0.86 3.64
C ILE A 196 -18.79 1.71 2.38
N PRO A 197 -19.77 1.49 1.48
CA PRO A 197 -19.88 2.27 0.26
C PRO A 197 -20.12 3.75 0.57
N ALA A 198 -19.84 4.62 -0.41
CA ALA A 198 -20.14 6.04 -0.26
C ALA A 198 -21.66 6.24 -0.05
N SER A 199 -22.02 7.22 0.77
CA SER A 199 -23.42 7.58 1.02
C SER A 199 -23.53 9.09 1.14
N GLY A 200 -24.25 9.73 0.22
CA GLY A 200 -24.35 11.20 0.18
C GLY A 200 -22.98 11.88 0.12
N ALA A 201 -22.70 12.74 1.10
CA ALA A 201 -21.42 13.44 1.23
C ALA A 201 -20.31 12.61 1.90
N THR A 202 -20.63 11.44 2.46
CA THR A 202 -19.65 10.57 3.14
C THR A 202 -18.91 9.72 2.11
N PRO A 203 -17.55 9.80 2.03
CA PRO A 203 -16.79 9.00 1.09
C PRO A 203 -16.84 7.52 1.44
N ALA A 204 -16.61 6.66 0.44
CA ALA A 204 -16.50 5.23 0.67
C ALA A 204 -15.32 4.94 1.62
N LEU A 205 -15.55 4.08 2.59
CA LEU A 205 -14.51 3.57 3.48
C LEU A 205 -14.03 2.23 2.95
N LEU A 206 -12.71 2.05 2.95
CA LEU A 206 -12.09 0.77 2.64
C LEU A 206 -10.90 0.56 3.57
N ALA A 207 -10.87 -0.60 4.21
CA ALA A 207 -9.69 -1.16 4.87
C ALA A 207 -9.38 -2.51 4.22
N TYR A 208 -8.09 -2.84 4.13
CA TYR A 208 -7.66 -4.11 3.56
C TYR A 208 -6.38 -4.61 4.20
N THR A 209 -6.14 -5.91 4.07
CA THR A 209 -4.94 -6.58 4.56
C THR A 209 -4.50 -7.63 3.55
N GLN A 210 -3.20 -7.93 3.51
CA GLN A 210 -2.61 -9.00 2.70
C GLN A 210 -2.84 -8.82 1.19
N LEU A 211 -2.98 -7.58 0.70
CA LEU A 211 -3.12 -7.30 -0.73
C LEU A 211 -1.73 -7.35 -1.37
N ARG A 212 -1.52 -8.23 -2.36
CA ARG A 212 -0.22 -8.30 -3.05
C ARG A 212 -0.09 -7.12 -4.01
N VAL A 213 1.08 -6.48 -3.97
CA VAL A 213 1.43 -5.33 -4.78
C VAL A 213 2.75 -5.61 -5.48
N SER A 214 2.75 -5.42 -6.80
CA SER A 214 3.94 -5.46 -7.64
C SER A 214 3.95 -4.24 -8.56
N PHE A 215 5.12 -3.71 -8.92
CA PHE A 215 5.26 -2.62 -9.89
C PHE A 215 6.56 -2.75 -10.68
N ALA A 216 6.49 -2.41 -11.96
CA ALA A 216 7.58 -2.59 -12.91
C ALA A 216 7.43 -1.59 -14.06
N PRO A 217 8.50 -1.30 -14.80
CA PRO A 217 8.39 -0.56 -16.04
C PRO A 217 7.58 -1.33 -17.10
N CYS A 218 6.86 -0.61 -17.95
CA CYS A 218 6.18 -1.17 -19.11
C CYS A 218 7.08 -1.13 -20.36
N GLU A 219 6.93 -2.12 -21.25
CA GLU A 219 7.42 -1.98 -22.63
C GLU A 219 6.31 -1.39 -23.50
N GLY A 220 6.50 -0.18 -24.03
CA GLY A 220 5.49 0.49 -24.83
C GLY A 220 4.22 0.85 -24.02
N PRO A 221 3.00 0.73 -24.59
CA PRO A 221 1.75 0.95 -23.86
C PRO A 221 1.46 -0.20 -22.88
N CYS A 222 1.18 0.12 -21.62
CA CYS A 222 1.03 -0.86 -20.54
C CYS A 222 -0.22 -1.75 -20.73
N GLN A 223 -0.05 -3.05 -21.02
CA GLN A 223 -1.13 -3.96 -21.46
C GLN A 223 -1.90 -4.72 -20.37
N GLY A 224 -1.70 -4.43 -19.08
CA GLY A 224 -2.47 -5.09 -18.01
C GLY A 224 -1.85 -6.35 -17.40
N THR A 225 -0.81 -6.87 -18.04
CA THR A 225 -0.12 -8.12 -17.68
C THR A 225 1.40 -8.05 -17.80
N ASP A 226 1.92 -6.90 -18.21
CA ASP A 226 3.34 -6.79 -18.55
C ASP A 226 4.20 -6.73 -17.29
N ASN A 227 5.26 -7.56 -17.29
CA ASN A 227 6.44 -7.43 -16.43
C ASN A 227 6.22 -7.58 -14.91
N LEU A 228 5.11 -8.22 -14.50
CA LEU A 228 4.73 -8.41 -13.09
C LEU A 228 4.40 -9.85 -12.72
#